data_AF-A0A7S1M031-F1
#
_entry.id   AF-A0A7S1M031-F1
#
_cell.length_a   1.000
_cell.length_b   1.000
_cell.length_c   1.000
_cell.angle_alpha   90.00
_cell.angle_beta   90.00
_cell.angle_gamma   90.00
#
_symmetry.space_group_name_H-M   'P 1'
#
loop_
_entity.id
_entity.type
_entity.pdbx_description
1 polymer ?
#
loop_
_entity_poly.entity_id
_entity_poly.type
_entity_poly.pdbx_seq_one_letter_code
_entity_poly.pdbx_strand_id
1 'polypeptide(L)'
;RCAVGLSDWRDLTHFDYGTHAARPMDVACSWHVSLLVLALCGGDTASGAFQLLTQQYCFLLEAAGHWEWAVSAALFVRDDCARGAAVRGLLQRHARALGSAGGREVWGAVPRAWVRRAQARLHEAS
;
A
#
# COMPACT_ATOMS: atom_id res chain seq x y z
N ARG A 1 25.43 -13.35 -28.47
CA ARG A 1 24.07 -12.85 -28.82
C ARG A 1 23.40 -12.50 -27.50
N CYS A 2 23.43 -11.23 -27.12
CA CYS A 2 23.14 -10.76 -25.77
C CYS A 2 21.69 -10.27 -25.59
N ALA A 3 21.06 -10.75 -24.51
CA ALA A 3 20.25 -9.97 -23.56
C ALA A 3 19.20 -8.97 -24.11
N VAL A 4 18.41 -9.35 -25.12
CA VAL A 4 17.14 -8.67 -25.41
C VAL A 4 16.11 -9.27 -24.46
N GLY A 5 15.78 -8.55 -23.38
CA GLY A 5 14.66 -8.95 -22.52
C GLY A 5 14.83 -8.60 -21.04
N LEU A 6 16.03 -8.41 -20.51
CA LEU A 6 16.19 -8.07 -19.07
C LEU A 6 15.93 -6.59 -18.77
N SER A 7 16.11 -5.70 -19.76
CA SER A 7 15.92 -4.26 -19.57
C SER A 7 14.45 -3.85 -19.56
N ASP A 8 13.58 -4.56 -20.27
CA ASP A 8 12.17 -4.16 -20.43
C ASP A 8 11.35 -4.35 -19.14
N TRP A 9 11.69 -5.32 -18.29
CA TRP A 9 10.97 -5.53 -17.01
C TRP A 9 11.20 -4.43 -15.99
N ARG A 10 12.23 -3.60 -16.18
CA ARG A 10 12.53 -2.47 -15.28
C ARG A 10 11.61 -1.29 -15.52
N ASP A 11 11.05 -1.19 -16.72
CA ASP A 11 10.23 -0.05 -17.13
C ASP A 11 8.74 -0.43 -17.11
N LEU A 12 8.14 -0.30 -15.92
CA LEU A 12 6.70 -0.50 -15.73
C LEU A 12 5.88 0.75 -16.13
N THR A 13 6.49 1.78 -16.74
CA THR A 13 5.75 2.98 -17.17
C THR A 13 4.81 2.70 -18.34
N HIS A 14 5.08 1.63 -19.10
CA HIS A 14 4.24 1.17 -20.20
C HIS A 14 3.04 0.32 -19.75
N PHE A 15 2.99 -0.10 -18.48
CA PHE A 15 1.85 -0.82 -17.96
C PHE A 15 0.71 0.16 -17.68
N ASP A 16 -0.24 0.19 -18.60
CA ASP A 16 -1.48 0.93 -18.42
C ASP A 16 -2.39 0.13 -17.47
N TYR A 17 -2.32 0.47 -16.18
CA TYR A 17 -3.26 -0.06 -15.17
C TYR A 17 -4.68 0.49 -15.34
N GLY A 18 -4.92 1.33 -16.36
CA GLY A 18 -6.18 2.01 -16.65
C GLY A 18 -7.02 1.42 -17.79
N THR A 19 -6.57 0.40 -18.54
CA THR A 19 -7.31 -0.07 -19.73
C THR A 19 -8.00 -1.43 -19.58
N HIS A 20 -9.33 -1.39 -19.59
CA HIS A 20 -10.29 -2.34 -20.17
C HIS A 20 -9.81 -3.78 -20.51
N ALA A 21 -9.32 -4.54 -19.53
CA ALA A 21 -9.19 -5.98 -19.69
C ALA A 21 -10.53 -6.66 -19.37
N ALA A 22 -11.00 -7.56 -20.25
CA ALA A 22 -12.27 -8.31 -20.12
C ALA A 22 -12.39 -9.11 -18.80
N ARG A 23 -11.25 -9.34 -18.15
CA ARG A 23 -11.13 -9.61 -16.72
C ARG A 23 -9.96 -8.76 -16.24
N PRO A 24 -10.19 -7.69 -15.46
CA PRO A 24 -9.08 -6.93 -14.91
C PRO A 24 -8.21 -7.92 -14.15
N MET A 25 -6.91 -7.96 -14.49
CA MET A 25 -5.94 -8.54 -13.57
C MET A 25 -6.22 -7.88 -12.24
N ASP A 26 -6.64 -8.67 -11.24
CA ASP A 26 -7.01 -8.21 -9.92
C ASP A 26 -5.98 -7.16 -9.48
N VAL A 27 -6.44 -5.96 -9.09
CA VAL A 27 -5.56 -4.86 -8.65
C VAL A 27 -4.58 -5.38 -7.60
N ALA A 28 -5.02 -6.35 -6.77
CA ALA A 28 -4.15 -7.07 -5.86
C ALA A 28 -3.02 -7.82 -6.57
N CYS A 29 -3.32 -8.67 -7.55
CA CYS A 29 -2.31 -9.40 -8.33
C CYS A 29 -1.35 -8.45 -9.05
N SER A 30 -1.88 -7.41 -9.70
CA SER A 30 -1.09 -6.40 -10.39
C SER A 30 -0.10 -5.71 -9.45
N TRP A 31 -0.55 -5.34 -8.25
CA TRP A 31 0.28 -4.70 -7.25
C TRP A 31 1.41 -5.62 -6.76
N HIS A 32 1.10 -6.87 -6.43
CA HIS A 32 2.11 -7.83 -5.94
C HIS A 32 3.14 -8.18 -7.02
N VAL A 33 2.72 -8.45 -8.25
CA VAL A 33 3.66 -8.76 -9.35
C VAL A 33 4.55 -7.56 -9.63
N SER A 34 3.98 -6.35 -9.68
CA SER A 34 4.76 -5.13 -9.89
C SER A 34 5.79 -4.93 -8.77
N LEU A 35 5.38 -5.09 -7.51
CA LEU A 35 6.29 -4.98 -6.37
C LEU A 35 7.42 -6.01 -6.43
N LEU A 36 7.09 -7.27 -6.78
CA LEU A 36 8.08 -8.35 -6.91
C LEU A 36 9.10 -8.04 -8.02
N VAL A 37 8.63 -7.61 -9.19
CA VAL A 37 9.49 -7.26 -10.32
C VAL A 37 10.39 -6.08 -9.95
N LEU A 38 9.85 -5.03 -9.34
CA LEU A 38 10.64 -3.88 -8.88
C LEU A 38 11.70 -4.31 -7.86
N ALA A 39 11.35 -5.16 -6.90
CA ALA A 39 12.28 -5.65 -5.88
C ALA A 39 13.41 -6.53 -6.47
N LEU A 40 13.10 -7.40 -7.44
CA LEU A 40 14.07 -8.32 -8.04
C LEU A 40 14.94 -7.64 -9.11
N CYS A 41 14.37 -6.70 -9.87
CA CYS A 41 15.06 -6.05 -10.98
C CYS A 41 15.72 -4.72 -10.59
N GLY A 42 15.53 -4.24 -9.35
CA GLY A 42 16.03 -2.95 -8.87
C GLY A 42 15.29 -1.77 -9.49
N GLY A 43 13.97 -1.90 -9.66
CA GLY A 43 13.11 -0.87 -10.20
C GLY A 43 12.65 0.14 -9.14
N ASP A 44 12.11 1.27 -9.61
CA ASP A 44 11.69 2.37 -8.76
C ASP A 44 10.19 2.29 -8.40
N THR A 45 9.89 2.13 -7.10
CA THR A 45 8.53 2.22 -6.58
C THR A 45 7.96 3.64 -6.66
N ALA A 46 8.77 4.65 -6.96
CA ALA A 46 8.35 6.03 -7.07
C ALA A 46 7.69 6.40 -8.41
N SER A 47 7.55 5.44 -9.33
CA SER A 47 6.86 5.63 -10.61
C SER A 47 5.38 5.98 -10.40
N GLY A 48 4.86 6.93 -11.18
CA GLY A 48 3.47 7.40 -11.04
C GLY A 48 2.44 6.27 -11.21
N ALA A 49 2.70 5.33 -12.11
CA ALA A 49 1.85 4.18 -12.35
C ALA A 49 1.77 3.24 -11.14
N PHE A 50 2.92 2.92 -10.51
CA PHE A 50 2.95 2.11 -9.29
C PHE A 50 2.32 2.83 -8.09
N GLN A 51 2.45 4.16 -8.01
CA GLN A 51 1.81 4.96 -6.96
C GLN A 51 0.28 4.94 -7.09
N LEU A 52 -0.25 5.10 -8.32
CA LEU A 52 -1.69 4.97 -8.58
C LEU A 52 -2.20 3.57 -8.21
N LEU A 53 -1.47 2.53 -8.63
CA LEU A 53 -1.81 1.14 -8.30
C LEU A 53 -1.80 0.89 -6.79
N THR A 54 -0.83 1.46 -6.07
CA THR A 54 -0.73 1.38 -4.61
C THR A 54 -1.93 2.04 -3.93
N GLN A 55 -2.38 3.20 -4.43
CA GLN A 55 -3.58 3.88 -3.91
C GLN A 55 -4.85 3.04 -4.14
N GLN A 56 -5.03 2.49 -5.35
CA GLN A 56 -6.15 1.61 -5.66
C GLN A 56 -6.16 0.35 -4.78
N TYR A 57 -4.99 -0.25 -4.56
CA TYR A 57 -4.85 -1.43 -3.72
C TYR A 57 -5.14 -1.14 -2.24
N CYS A 58 -4.67 0.01 -1.71
CA CYS A 58 -5.00 0.47 -0.36
C CYS A 58 -6.52 0.62 -0.17
N PHE A 59 -7.19 1.23 -1.15
CA PHE A 59 -8.65 1.42 -1.11
C PHE A 59 -9.40 0.08 -1.11
N LEU A 60 -8.99 -0.86 -1.95
CA LEU A 60 -9.60 -2.19 -1.99
C LEU A 60 -9.43 -2.96 -0.68
N LEU A 61 -8.24 -2.90 -0.07
CA LEU A 61 -7.99 -3.51 1.22
C LEU A 61 -8.85 -2.89 2.33
N GLU A 62 -8.99 -1.56 2.33
CA GLU A 62 -9.86 -0.86 3.28
C GLU A 62 -11.33 -1.26 3.08
N ALA A 63 -11.82 -1.27 1.84
CA ALA A 63 -13.20 -1.66 1.51
C ALA A 63 -13.52 -3.13 1.85
N ALA A 64 -12.53 -4.03 1.73
CA ALA A 64 -12.66 -5.43 2.15
C ALA A 64 -12.57 -5.64 3.67
N GLY A 65 -12.34 -4.58 4.46
CA GLY A 65 -12.16 -4.65 5.92
C GLY A 65 -10.75 -5.10 6.35
N HIS A 66 -9.81 -5.24 5.41
CA HIS A 66 -8.42 -5.63 5.63
C HIS A 66 -7.51 -4.41 5.83
N TRP A 67 -7.92 -3.50 6.71
CA TRP A 67 -7.27 -2.20 6.93
C TRP A 67 -5.81 -2.31 7.43
N GLU A 68 -5.43 -3.36 8.16
CA GLU A 68 -4.04 -3.60 8.60
C GLU A 68 -3.09 -3.79 7.41
N TRP A 69 -3.56 -4.50 6.38
CA TRP A 69 -2.83 -4.70 5.14
C TRP A 69 -2.84 -3.42 4.31
N ALA A 70 -3.91 -2.62 4.35
CA ALA A 70 -3.96 -1.32 3.70
C ALA A 70 -2.87 -0.38 4.26
N VAL A 71 -2.65 -0.41 5.59
CA VAL A 71 -1.55 0.34 6.23
C VAL A 71 -0.18 -0.15 5.74
N SER A 72 -0.01 -1.46 5.57
CA SER A 72 1.25 -2.04 5.05
C SER A 72 1.50 -1.64 3.59
N ALA A 73 0.47 -1.70 2.74
CA ALA A 73 0.55 -1.25 1.35
C ALA A 73 0.84 0.25 1.25
N ALA A 74 0.26 1.07 2.14
CA ALA A 74 0.49 2.50 2.18
C ALA A 74 1.96 2.89 2.47
N LEU A 75 2.77 1.99 3.03
CA LEU A 75 4.20 2.23 3.24
C LEU A 75 4.98 2.40 1.94
N PHE A 76 4.49 1.82 0.84
CA PHE A 76 5.06 1.93 -0.50
C PHE A 76 4.69 3.24 -1.22
N VAL A 77 3.92 4.12 -0.56
CA VAL A 77 3.68 5.47 -1.06
C VAL A 77 4.98 6.27 -0.98
N ARG A 78 5.36 6.87 -2.12
CA ARG A 78 6.60 7.64 -2.30
C ARG A 78 6.60 8.92 -1.47
N ASP A 79 5.52 9.70 -1.55
CA ASP A 79 5.44 11.00 -0.90
C ASP A 79 5.29 10.82 0.61
N ASP A 80 6.28 11.27 1.38
CA ASP A 80 6.32 11.08 2.83
C ASP A 80 5.12 11.72 3.54
N CYS A 81 4.65 12.86 3.02
CA CYS A 81 3.51 13.57 3.57
C CYS A 81 2.21 12.80 3.32
N ALA A 82 1.99 12.35 2.08
CA ALA A 82 0.86 11.55 1.65
C ALA A 82 0.85 10.18 2.34
N ARG A 83 2.01 9.52 2.44
CA ARG A 83 2.18 8.27 3.21
C ARG A 83 1.79 8.49 4.67
N GLY A 84 2.33 9.53 5.30
CA GLY A 84 2.00 9.87 6.67
C GLY A 84 0.52 10.18 6.85
N ALA A 85 -0.10 10.91 5.93
CA ALA A 85 -1.51 11.24 5.95
C ALA A 85 -2.40 10.00 5.77
N ALA A 86 -2.07 9.13 4.81
CA ALA A 86 -2.79 7.89 4.53
C ALA A 86 -2.76 6.94 5.72
N VAL A 87 -1.57 6.67 6.27
CA VAL A 87 -1.41 5.80 7.45
C VAL A 87 -2.14 6.40 8.65
N ARG A 88 -1.98 7.70 8.95
CA ARG A 88 -2.70 8.33 10.06
C ARG A 88 -4.22 8.28 9.86
N GLY A 89 -4.71 8.51 8.64
CA GLY A 89 -6.13 8.43 8.33
C GLY A 89 -6.70 7.03 8.55
N LEU A 90 -6.00 6.00 8.07
CA LEU A 90 -6.37 4.60 8.28
C LEU A 90 -6.40 4.24 9.77
N LEU A 91 -5.36 4.60 10.52
CA LEU A 91 -5.30 4.34 11.97
C LEU A 91 -6.42 5.06 12.74
N GLN A 92 -6.76 6.28 12.35
CA GLN A 92 -7.83 7.04 13.00
C GLN A 92 -9.22 6.44 12.73
N ARG A 93 -9.52 6.05 11.49
CA ARG A 93 -10.79 5.43 11.13
C ARG A 93 -10.99 4.06 11.80
N HIS A 94 -9.89 3.32 11.98
CA HIS A 94 -9.89 1.99 12.58
C HIS A 94 -9.38 1.97 14.03
N ALA A 95 -9.39 3.11 14.73
CA ALA A 95 -8.94 3.24 16.14
C ALA A 95 -9.64 2.27 17.10
N ARG A 96 -10.91 1.94 16.84
CA ARG A 96 -11.67 0.95 17.63
C ARG A 96 -11.12 -0.47 17.44
N ALA A 97 -10.80 -0.84 16.20
CA ALA A 97 -10.23 -2.14 15.89
C ALA A 97 -8.80 -2.29 16.42
N LEU A 98 -8.04 -1.19 16.52
CA LEU A 98 -6.73 -1.15 17.17
C LEU A 98 -6.76 -1.50 18.66
N GLY A 99 -7.87 -1.20 19.35
CA GLY A 99 -8.03 -1.52 20.78
C GLY A 99 -8.32 -3.00 21.04
N SER A 100 -8.98 -3.68 20.10
CA SER A 100 -9.30 -5.11 20.18
C SER A 100 -8.26 -6.01 19.51
N ALA A 101 -7.49 -5.48 18.56
CA ALA A 101 -6.38 -6.17 17.90
C ALA A 101 -5.15 -6.21 18.83
N GLY A 102 -5.26 -6.99 19.92
CA GLY A 102 -4.13 -7.35 20.76
C GLY A 102 -3.12 -8.16 19.97
N GLY A 103 -2.08 -7.49 19.46
CA GLY A 103 -0.87 -8.12 18.94
C GLY A 103 -1.02 -8.76 17.57
N ARG A 104 -0.63 -8.04 16.52
CA ARG A 104 -0.30 -8.67 15.25
C ARG A 104 0.97 -8.05 14.69
N GLU A 105 1.92 -8.88 14.30
CA GLU A 105 3.32 -8.55 13.96
C GLU A 105 3.49 -7.50 12.83
N VAL A 106 2.40 -7.09 12.19
CA VAL A 106 2.31 -6.10 11.10
C VAL A 106 2.75 -4.69 11.53
N TRP A 107 2.76 -4.38 12.83
CA TRP A 107 3.09 -3.03 13.34
C TRP A 107 4.58 -2.64 13.29
N GLY A 108 5.49 -3.53 12.89
CA GLY A 108 6.93 -3.28 12.95
C GLY A 108 7.37 -1.97 12.25
N ALA A 109 6.69 -1.60 11.16
CA ALA A 109 7.01 -0.41 10.36
C ALA A 109 6.19 0.84 10.73
N VAL A 110 5.16 0.72 11.58
CA VAL A 110 4.29 1.84 11.95
C VAL A 110 4.73 2.39 13.31
N PRO A 111 5.00 3.70 13.46
CA PRO A 111 5.40 4.27 14.74
C PRO A 111 4.34 4.03 15.83
N ARG A 112 4.73 3.38 16.94
CA ARG A 112 3.85 3.13 18.11
C ARG A 112 3.18 4.40 18.64
N ALA A 113 3.85 5.55 18.50
CA ALA A 113 3.30 6.85 18.87
C ALA A 113 2.03 7.19 18.10
N TRP A 114 1.90 6.77 16.83
CA TRP A 114 0.72 7.06 16.01
C TRP A 114 -0.47 6.19 16.41
N VAL A 115 -0.23 4.93 16.72
CA VAL A 115 -1.23 4.01 17.26
C VAL A 115 -1.80 4.56 18.58
N ARG A 116 -0.91 4.92 19.52
CA ARG A 116 -1.32 5.50 20.81
C ARG A 116 -2.12 6.80 20.66
N ARG A 117 -1.74 7.67 19.71
CA ARG A 117 -2.50 8.90 19.43
C ARG A 117 -3.89 8.61 18.85
N ALA A 118 -4.01 7.61 17.98
CA ALA A 118 -5.31 7.23 17.42
C ALA A 118 -6.24 6.68 18.52
N GLN A 119 -5.70 5.86 19.43
CA GLN A 119 -6.43 5.36 20.59
C GLN A 119 -6.81 6.48 21.56
N ALA A 120 -5.90 7.42 21.86
CA ALA A 120 -6.19 8.56 22.73
C ALA A 120 -7.35 9.42 22.21
N ARG A 121 -7.37 9.73 20.91
CA ARG A 121 -8.47 10.47 20.27
C ARG A 121 -9.81 9.74 20.32
N LEU A 122 -9.79 8.40 20.29
CA LEU A 122 -11.00 7.61 20.45
C LEU A 122 -11.56 7.73 21.86
N HIS A 123 -10.69 7.68 22.88
CA HIS A 123 -11.09 7.84 24.28
C HIS A 123 -11.57 9.26 24.63
N GLU A 124 -11.05 10.29 23.96
CA GLU A 124 -11.54 11.68 24.11
C GLU A 124 -12.93 11.89 23.47
N ALA A 125 -13.31 11.05 22.51
CA ALA A 125 -14.56 11.18 21.76
C ALA A 125 -15.70 10.26 22.28
N SER A 126 -15.45 9.48 23.34
CA SER A 126 -16.38 8.55 23.99
C SER A 126 -16.85 9.08 25.34
#